data_AF-A0A2G5VI75-F1
#
_entry.id   AF-A0A2G5VI75-F1
#
_cell.length_a   1.000
_cell.length_b   1.000
_cell.length_c   1.000
_cell.angle_alpha   90.00
_cell.angle_beta   90.00
_cell.angle_gamma   90.00
#
_symmetry.space_group_name_H-M   'P 1'
#
loop_
_entity.id
_entity.type
_entity.pdbx_description
1 polymer ?
#
loop_
_entity_poly.entity_id
_entity_poly.type
_entity_poly.pdbx_seq_one_letter_code
_entity_poly.pdbx_strand_id
1 'polypeptide(L)'
;MRVWRECQADIGLYNGEVDDDVDENGYKIDIDETIEPEDIKVGDRENVLLSTWPNYECPERHRDWLQLLFCPPEEMYSLFCDHFIRLYVSRSMYQFPYMKMYQLMKRLLTIFFGNRNGEWTVKNMSIQNNVLRWPVHTRKPIVQEFNIGEYSQLKMNCLDSIIDSSVPLTNLQMNVPASHDRIVDHPMFLHADHVTISNQPLEIVFSDLFLFQANTVVIANPPSAHFLYFEKIIFVFMEKTRPIGVRWSILIYAKKDLTTLVLPDALDVIEISRDCMKLAMGSDAIVVLQFSETHSGTWFNIETCPRISKNP
;
A
#
# COMPACT_ATOMS: atom_id res chain seq x y z
N MET A 1 1.44 -10.42 15.40
CA MET A 1 1.83 -10.00 16.76
C MET A 1 0.68 -9.19 17.31
N ARG A 2 0.24 -9.41 18.55
CA ARG A 2 -0.83 -8.61 19.17
C ARG A 2 -0.29 -7.97 20.44
N VAL A 3 -0.71 -6.74 20.69
CA VAL A 3 -0.27 -5.93 21.82
C VAL A 3 -1.48 -5.54 22.64
N TRP A 4 -1.47 -5.92 23.91
CA TRP A 4 -2.59 -5.68 24.83
C TRP A 4 -2.15 -4.75 25.94
N ARG A 5 -3.02 -3.78 26.26
CA ARG A 5 -2.90 -2.91 27.42
C ARG A 5 -3.79 -3.44 28.54
N GLU A 6 -3.25 -3.45 29.75
CA GLU A 6 -3.99 -3.76 30.97
C GLU A 6 -3.62 -2.73 32.04
N CYS A 7 -4.63 -2.03 32.56
CA CYS A 7 -4.52 -1.14 33.71
C CYS A 7 -4.93 -1.90 34.97
N GLN A 8 -4.00 -2.12 35.89
CA GLN A 8 -4.28 -2.87 37.12
C GLN A 8 -5.21 -2.14 38.09
N ALA A 9 -5.29 -0.81 38.00
CA ALA A 9 -6.13 -0.01 38.89
C ALA A 9 -7.60 0.01 38.47
N ASP A 10 -7.94 -0.52 37.27
CA ASP A 10 -9.31 -0.58 36.72
C ASP A 10 -10.07 0.76 36.81
N ILE A 11 -9.34 1.88 36.67
CA ILE A 11 -9.84 3.25 36.79
C ILE A 11 -10.66 3.72 35.56
N GLY A 12 -11.36 2.79 34.89
CA GLY A 12 -12.16 3.09 33.69
C GLY A 12 -11.35 3.30 32.41
N LEU A 13 -10.05 3.00 32.42
CA LEU A 13 -9.22 2.98 31.21
C LEU A 13 -9.52 1.73 30.37
N TYR A 14 -9.51 1.87 29.04
CA TYR A 14 -9.77 0.77 28.12
C TYR A 14 -8.69 -0.33 28.25
N ASN A 15 -9.12 -1.51 28.71
CA ASN A 15 -8.33 -2.75 28.67
C ASN A 15 -8.62 -3.47 27.36
N GLY A 16 -7.62 -3.56 26.47
CA GLY A 16 -7.81 -4.14 25.16
C GLY A 16 -6.58 -4.10 24.26
N GLU A 17 -6.77 -4.55 23.03
CA GLU A 17 -5.78 -4.39 21.97
C GLU A 17 -5.67 -2.91 21.62
N VAL A 18 -4.43 -2.41 21.60
CA VAL A 18 -4.11 -1.01 21.32
C VAL A 18 -3.11 -0.94 20.19
N ASP A 19 -3.21 0.09 19.35
CA ASP A 19 -2.30 0.37 18.24
C ASP A 19 -1.64 1.76 18.34
N ASP A 20 -2.01 2.56 19.34
CA ASP A 20 -1.51 3.91 19.59
C ASP A 20 -0.63 4.02 20.84
N ASP A 21 0.30 4.98 20.83
CA ASP A 21 1.03 5.40 22.02
C ASP A 21 0.13 6.19 22.96
N VAL A 22 0.24 5.92 24.25
CA VAL A 22 -0.45 6.65 25.33
C VAL A 22 0.57 7.12 26.38
N ASP A 23 0.31 8.25 27.02
CA ASP A 23 1.14 8.78 28.11
C ASP A 23 0.89 8.06 29.43
N GLU A 24 1.55 8.49 30.50
CA GLU A 24 1.39 7.92 31.84
C GLU A 24 -0.04 8.05 32.41
N ASN A 25 -0.80 9.02 31.90
CA ASN A 25 -2.19 9.28 32.26
C ASN A 25 -3.18 8.54 31.33
N GLY A 26 -2.68 7.83 30.32
CA GLY A 26 -3.48 7.09 29.34
C GLY A 26 -3.99 7.92 28.16
N TYR A 27 -3.53 9.15 27.98
CA TYR A 27 -3.88 9.99 26.83
C TYR A 27 -3.04 9.63 25.61
N LYS A 28 -3.66 9.59 24.42
CA LYS A 28 -2.96 9.34 23.16
C LYS A 28 -1.87 10.40 22.96
N ILE A 29 -0.63 9.97 22.78
CA ILE A 29 0.50 10.87 22.51
C ILE A 29 0.48 11.23 21.04
N ASP A 30 0.72 12.50 20.75
CA ASP A 30 0.93 12.94 19.38
C ASP A 30 2.19 12.27 18.79
N ILE A 31 2.05 11.65 17.63
CA ILE A 31 3.16 10.99 16.93
C ILE A 31 4.29 11.98 16.64
N ASP A 32 3.99 13.24 16.31
CA ASP A 32 5.00 14.25 16.02
C ASP A 32 5.83 14.63 17.27
N GLU A 33 5.31 14.39 18.47
CA GLU A 33 6.04 14.56 19.74
C GLU A 33 6.98 13.36 20.05
N THR A 34 6.85 12.26 19.33
CA THR A 34 7.63 11.02 19.57
C THR A 34 8.62 10.68 18.46
N ILE A 35 8.67 11.45 17.37
CA ILE A 35 9.65 11.26 16.29
C ILE A 35 11.08 11.49 16.81
N GLU A 36 11.92 10.47 16.72
CA GLU A 36 13.37 10.53 16.91
C GLU A 36 14.08 10.77 15.56
N PRO A 37 15.31 11.32 15.55
CA PRO A 37 16.06 11.61 14.31
C PRO A 37 16.30 10.42 13.37
N GLU A 38 16.19 9.18 13.86
CA GLU A 38 16.40 7.94 13.11
C GLU A 38 15.09 7.35 12.54
N ASP A 39 13.96 7.99 12.82
CA ASP A 39 12.66 7.47 12.45
C ASP A 39 12.31 7.82 11.01
N ILE A 40 11.73 6.85 10.30
CA ILE A 40 11.31 7.02 8.91
C ILE A 40 9.84 7.44 8.93
N LYS A 41 9.56 8.67 8.47
CA LYS A 41 8.19 9.13 8.29
C LYS A 41 7.60 8.49 7.03
N VAL A 42 6.54 7.69 7.18
CA VAL A 42 5.91 6.89 6.11
C VAL A 42 4.60 7.53 5.64
N GLY A 43 4.05 8.53 6.34
CA GLY A 43 2.85 9.24 5.95
C GLY A 43 2.92 10.75 6.18
N ASP A 44 2.27 11.51 5.31
CA ASP A 44 2.00 12.94 5.51
C ASP A 44 0.69 13.07 6.28
N ARG A 45 0.80 13.45 7.56
CA ARG A 45 -0.34 13.62 8.47
C ARG A 45 -1.36 14.64 7.96
N GLU A 46 -0.92 15.60 7.14
CA GLU A 46 -1.78 16.63 6.53
C GLU A 46 -2.87 16.06 5.61
N ASN A 47 -2.72 14.82 5.12
CA ASN A 47 -3.68 14.18 4.20
C ASN A 47 -4.47 13.02 4.83
N VAL A 48 -4.46 12.88 6.15
CA VAL A 48 -5.68 12.40 6.82
C VAL A 48 -6.70 13.53 6.71
N LEU A 49 -7.17 13.78 5.48
CA LEU A 49 -8.49 14.32 5.26
C LEU A 49 -9.37 13.48 6.16
N LEU A 50 -9.86 14.11 7.24
CA LEU A 50 -11.25 14.02 7.66
C LEU A 50 -11.89 12.79 7.02
N SER A 51 -11.57 11.60 7.53
CA SER A 51 -12.30 10.42 7.15
C SER A 51 -13.73 10.81 7.46
N THR A 52 -14.51 10.92 6.40
CA THR A 52 -15.93 11.26 6.31
C THR A 52 -16.78 10.23 7.04
N TRP A 53 -16.46 10.00 8.29
CA TRP A 53 -17.46 9.86 9.32
C TRP A 53 -17.92 11.30 9.58
N PRO A 54 -19.23 11.56 9.67
CA PRO A 54 -19.63 12.82 10.28
C PRO A 54 -18.90 12.87 11.62
N ASN A 55 -18.23 13.99 11.90
CA ASN A 55 -17.73 14.37 13.21
C ASN A 55 -18.91 14.43 14.21
N TYR A 56 -19.51 13.28 14.49
CA TYR A 56 -20.30 12.98 15.67
C TYR A 56 -19.39 12.47 16.81
N GLU A 57 -18.08 12.43 16.59
CA GLU A 57 -17.12 12.52 17.67
C GLU A 57 -16.85 14.00 17.94
N CYS A 58 -17.81 14.56 18.67
CA CYS A 58 -17.67 15.80 19.40
C CYS A 58 -16.32 15.77 20.14
N PRO A 59 -15.44 16.78 20.03
CA PRO A 59 -14.26 16.90 20.91
C PRO A 59 -14.64 16.85 22.40
N GLU A 60 -15.90 17.20 22.70
CA GLU A 60 -16.48 17.11 24.03
C GLU A 60 -16.91 15.69 24.40
N ARG A 61 -17.26 14.79 23.47
CA ARG A 61 -17.71 13.43 23.83
C ARG A 61 -16.60 12.49 24.27
N HIS A 62 -15.35 12.74 23.85
CA HIS A 62 -14.20 12.04 24.40
C HIS A 62 -13.79 12.60 25.78
N ARG A 63 -14.14 13.85 26.08
CA ARG A 63 -14.12 14.37 27.47
C ARG A 63 -15.29 13.80 28.27
N ASP A 64 -16.47 13.66 27.71
CA ASP A 64 -17.65 13.21 28.45
C ASP A 64 -17.57 11.72 28.83
N TRP A 65 -16.98 10.85 27.99
CA TRP A 65 -16.78 9.44 28.38
C TRP A 65 -15.69 9.25 29.45
N LEU A 66 -14.71 10.16 29.52
CA LEU A 66 -13.73 10.20 30.61
C LEU A 66 -14.23 10.99 31.84
N GLN A 67 -15.30 11.78 31.72
CA GLN A 67 -15.91 12.54 32.82
C GLN A 67 -17.13 11.85 33.44
N LEU A 68 -17.73 10.84 32.81
CA LEU A 68 -19.04 10.31 33.23
C LEU A 68 -19.04 9.11 34.19
N LEU A 69 -17.90 8.64 34.70
CA LEU A 69 -17.86 7.60 35.75
C LEU A 69 -16.92 7.99 36.90
N PHE A 70 -17.36 8.98 37.69
CA PHE A 70 -17.11 9.13 39.13
C PHE A 70 -15.74 8.63 39.66
N CYS A 71 -14.66 9.36 39.38
CA CYS A 71 -13.48 9.33 40.25
C CYS A 71 -13.16 10.76 40.69
N PRO A 72 -13.05 11.04 42.01
CA PRO A 72 -12.69 12.37 42.48
C PRO A 72 -11.26 12.72 42.02
N PRO A 73 -11.04 13.93 41.48
CA PRO A 73 -9.78 14.29 40.81
C PRO A 73 -8.57 14.33 41.74
N GLU A 74 -8.75 14.32 43.07
CA GLU A 74 -7.65 14.46 44.02
C GLU A 74 -6.99 13.11 44.39
N GLU A 75 -7.66 11.96 44.19
CA GLU A 75 -7.09 10.63 44.45
C GLU A 75 -6.43 10.00 43.21
N MET A 76 -6.84 10.40 42.01
CA MET A 76 -6.38 9.82 40.74
C MET A 76 -4.91 10.13 40.40
N TYR A 77 -4.41 11.31 40.81
CA TYR A 77 -3.00 11.69 40.58
C TYR A 77 -2.01 11.04 41.57
N SER A 78 -2.50 10.25 42.54
CA SER A 78 -1.66 9.66 43.59
C SER A 78 -1.26 8.21 43.34
N LEU A 79 -1.93 7.53 42.39
CA LEU A 79 -1.67 6.13 42.05
C LEU A 79 -1.00 6.06 40.68
N PHE A 80 0.33 6.00 40.68
CA PHE A 80 1.08 5.50 39.53
C PHE A 80 0.51 4.13 39.16
N CYS A 81 -0.32 4.07 38.11
CA CYS A 81 -0.85 2.82 37.64
C CYS A 81 0.27 2.05 36.96
N ASP A 82 0.62 0.88 37.51
CA ASP A 82 1.53 -0.06 36.88
C ASP A 82 0.88 -0.63 35.61
N HIS A 83 1.04 0.11 34.52
CA HIS A 83 0.65 -0.34 33.21
C HIS A 83 1.68 -1.37 32.70
N PHE A 84 1.21 -2.37 31.98
CA PHE A 84 2.09 -3.32 31.31
C PHE A 84 1.64 -3.52 29.88
N ILE A 85 2.60 -3.79 29.01
CA ILE A 85 2.32 -4.26 27.66
C ILE A 85 2.54 -5.77 27.63
N ARG A 86 1.49 -6.51 27.24
CA ARG A 86 1.57 -7.94 27.00
C ARG A 86 1.70 -8.22 25.51
N LEU A 87 2.82 -8.86 25.17
CA LEU A 87 3.16 -9.27 23.83
C LEU A 87 2.90 -10.77 23.65
N TYR A 88 2.06 -11.13 22.70
CA TYR A 88 1.77 -12.53 22.37
C TYR A 88 2.49 -12.96 21.09
N VAL A 89 3.44 -13.90 21.20
CA VAL A 89 4.19 -14.49 20.08
C VAL A 89 4.07 -16.00 20.16
N SER A 90 3.51 -16.64 19.13
CA SER A 90 3.37 -18.11 19.06
C SER A 90 2.77 -18.74 20.31
N ARG A 91 1.69 -18.14 20.85
CA ARG A 91 1.00 -18.53 22.10
C ARG A 91 1.80 -18.34 23.39
N SER A 92 3.00 -17.76 23.32
CA SER A 92 3.77 -17.31 24.50
C SER A 92 3.43 -15.86 24.82
N MET A 93 3.34 -15.53 26.11
CA MET A 93 3.09 -14.17 26.59
C MET A 93 4.36 -13.59 27.23
N TYR A 94 4.75 -12.40 26.78
CA TYR A 94 5.85 -11.63 27.35
C TYR A 94 5.28 -10.34 27.91
N GLN A 95 5.56 -10.05 29.19
CA GLN A 95 5.11 -8.84 29.85
C GLN A 95 6.27 -7.85 29.94
N PHE A 96 6.03 -6.62 29.50
CA PHE A 96 6.97 -5.52 29.61
C PHE A 96 6.39 -4.46 30.54
N PRO A 97 7.20 -3.84 31.43
CA PRO A 97 6.77 -2.63 32.14
C PRO A 97 6.34 -1.59 31.11
N TYR A 98 5.40 -0.71 31.47
CA TYR A 98 4.93 0.32 30.56
C TYR A 98 6.10 1.06 29.92
N MET A 99 6.28 0.81 28.63
CA MET A 99 7.12 1.58 27.73
C MET A 99 6.16 2.07 26.66
N LYS A 100 6.37 3.27 26.12
CA LYS A 100 5.64 3.73 24.93
C LYS A 100 5.66 2.59 23.90
N MET A 101 4.51 2.20 23.36
CA MET A 101 4.35 1.07 22.45
C MET A 101 5.33 1.15 21.28
N TYR A 102 5.66 2.37 20.88
CA TYR A 102 6.70 2.69 19.91
C TYR A 102 8.13 2.29 20.32
N GLN A 103 8.54 2.49 21.57
CA GLN A 103 9.82 2.02 22.09
C GLN A 103 9.85 0.49 22.19
N LEU A 104 8.73 -0.14 22.54
CA LEU A 104 8.60 -1.59 22.50
C LEU A 104 8.78 -2.11 21.06
N MET A 105 8.10 -1.51 20.08
CA MET A 105 8.23 -1.86 18.67
C MET A 105 9.67 -1.67 18.18
N LYS A 106 10.34 -0.55 18.49
CA LYS A 106 11.77 -0.32 18.18
C LYS A 106 12.64 -1.44 18.75
N ARG A 107 12.41 -1.81 20.01
CA ARG A 107 13.18 -2.85 20.69
C ARG A 107 12.93 -4.22 20.06
N LEU A 108 11.69 -4.53 19.68
CA LEU A 108 11.35 -5.78 19.01
C LEU A 108 11.95 -5.85 17.60
N LEU A 109 11.83 -4.79 16.80
CA LEU A 109 12.49 -4.70 15.49
C LEU A 109 14.01 -4.83 15.65
N THR A 110 14.61 -4.19 16.65
CA THR A 110 16.03 -4.37 16.97
C THR A 110 16.37 -5.80 17.41
N ILE A 111 15.52 -6.47 18.18
CA ILE A 111 15.74 -7.87 18.59
C ILE A 111 15.63 -8.82 17.38
N PHE A 112 14.63 -8.62 16.53
CA PHE A 112 14.39 -9.47 15.38
C PHE A 112 15.38 -9.20 14.24
N PHE A 113 15.74 -7.94 14.02
CA PHE A 113 16.46 -7.45 12.83
C PHE A 113 17.76 -6.70 13.17
N GLY A 114 17.77 -5.96 14.27
CA GLY A 114 18.87 -5.12 14.80
C GLY A 114 20.27 -5.72 14.86
N ASN A 115 20.38 -7.02 15.13
CA ASN A 115 21.68 -7.65 15.42
C ASN A 115 21.97 -8.87 14.54
N ARG A 116 21.32 -8.95 13.37
CA ARG A 116 21.56 -10.03 12.41
C ARG A 116 22.57 -9.58 11.36
N ASN A 117 23.74 -10.22 11.38
CA ASN A 117 24.75 -10.07 10.33
C ASN A 117 24.44 -10.91 9.07
N GLY A 118 23.46 -11.82 9.16
CA GLY A 118 23.07 -12.72 8.07
C GLY A 118 22.09 -12.10 7.08
N GLU A 119 22.10 -12.61 5.85
CA GLU A 119 21.03 -12.38 4.89
C GLU A 119 19.75 -13.02 5.38
N TRP A 120 18.64 -12.30 5.23
CA TRP A 120 17.35 -12.83 5.60
C TRP A 120 16.30 -12.37 4.59
N THR A 121 15.48 -13.33 4.20
CA THR A 121 14.40 -13.14 3.24
C THR A 121 13.08 -13.04 3.98
N VAL A 122 12.37 -11.95 3.76
CA VAL A 122 11.00 -11.75 4.19
C VAL A 122 10.10 -12.07 3.02
N LYS A 123 9.23 -13.07 3.18
CA LYS A 123 8.27 -13.42 2.14
C LYS A 123 7.29 -12.27 1.91
N ASN A 124 6.64 -11.80 2.98
CA ASN A 124 5.61 -10.76 2.92
C ASN A 124 5.90 -9.67 3.93
N MET A 125 5.92 -8.42 3.48
CA MET A 125 6.05 -7.24 4.33
C MET A 125 4.96 -6.23 3.99
N SER A 126 4.39 -5.58 5.00
CA SER A 126 3.48 -4.47 4.79
C SER A 126 3.82 -3.31 5.72
N ILE A 127 3.60 -2.08 5.24
CA ILE A 127 3.78 -0.85 6.02
C ILE A 127 2.46 -0.08 6.11
N GLN A 128 2.23 0.56 7.25
CA GLN A 128 1.05 1.39 7.51
C GLN A 128 1.36 2.89 7.32
N ASN A 129 0.31 3.72 7.34
CA ASN A 129 0.36 5.17 7.19
C ASN A 129 0.85 5.87 8.48
N ASN A 130 2.06 5.59 8.98
CA ASN A 130 2.53 6.14 10.26
C ASN A 130 4.04 6.47 10.22
N VAL A 131 4.71 6.44 11.38
CA VAL A 131 6.16 6.55 11.49
C VAL A 131 6.74 5.17 11.78
N LEU A 132 7.79 4.80 11.04
CA LEU A 132 8.48 3.53 11.18
C LEU A 132 9.85 3.75 11.83
N ARG A 133 10.06 3.16 13.02
CA ARG A 133 11.40 3.05 13.62
C ARG A 133 12.17 1.90 13.00
N TRP A 134 12.92 2.19 11.95
CA TRP A 134 13.76 1.18 11.32
C TRP A 134 15.20 1.28 11.83
N PRO A 135 15.84 0.16 12.24
CA PRO A 135 17.24 0.20 12.66
C PRO A 135 18.17 0.61 11.51
N VAL A 136 18.66 1.86 11.54
CA VAL A 136 19.45 2.48 10.45
C VAL A 136 20.73 1.72 10.13
N HIS A 137 21.39 1.17 11.16
CA HIS A 137 22.70 0.50 11.03
C HIS A 137 22.60 -1.01 10.82
N THR A 138 21.46 -1.51 10.33
CA THR A 138 21.27 -2.93 10.08
C THR A 138 21.35 -3.31 8.62
N ARG A 139 21.62 -4.59 8.38
CA ARG A 139 21.43 -5.16 7.06
C ARG A 139 19.94 -5.21 6.73
N LYS A 140 19.57 -4.56 5.63
CA LYS A 140 18.19 -4.53 5.14
C LYS A 140 17.75 -5.94 4.69
N PRO A 141 16.50 -6.34 4.95
CA PRO A 141 15.95 -7.60 4.46
C PRO A 141 15.82 -7.61 2.95
N ILE A 142 15.98 -8.81 2.38
CA ILE A 142 15.48 -9.11 1.04
C ILE A 142 13.99 -9.38 1.16
N VAL A 143 13.14 -8.60 0.49
CA VAL A 143 11.68 -8.77 0.54
C VAL A 143 11.17 -9.32 -0.78
N GLN A 144 10.25 -10.29 -0.76
CA GLN A 144 9.64 -10.83 -1.97
C GLN A 144 8.35 -10.08 -2.34
N GLU A 145 7.40 -10.02 -1.41
CA GLU A 145 6.13 -9.31 -1.58
C GLU A 145 6.07 -8.12 -0.62
N PHE A 146 5.96 -6.91 -1.16
CA PHE A 146 5.91 -5.69 -0.37
C PHE A 146 4.58 -4.96 -0.59
N ASN A 147 3.81 -4.72 0.47
CA ASN A 147 2.57 -3.96 0.41
C ASN A 147 2.74 -2.60 1.09
N ILE A 148 2.73 -1.52 0.31
CA ILE A 148 2.86 -0.16 0.85
C ILE A 148 1.58 0.38 1.49
N GLY A 149 0.45 -0.34 1.39
CA GLY A 149 -0.86 0.18 1.74
C GLY A 149 -1.27 1.29 0.77
N GLU A 150 -1.76 2.40 1.29
CA GLU A 150 -2.07 3.57 0.45
C GLU A 150 -0.82 4.17 -0.18
N TYR A 151 -0.86 4.41 -1.49
CA TYR A 151 0.22 5.02 -2.23
C TYR A 151 0.47 6.45 -1.74
N SER A 152 1.73 6.76 -1.48
CA SER A 152 2.23 8.12 -1.41
C SER A 152 3.67 8.15 -1.91
N GLN A 153 4.08 9.30 -2.45
CA GLN A 153 5.46 9.48 -2.88
C GLN A 153 6.45 9.28 -1.73
N LEU A 154 6.09 9.75 -0.54
CA LEU A 154 6.91 9.62 0.66
C LEU A 154 7.21 8.15 0.95
N LYS A 155 6.19 7.27 0.90
CA LYS A 155 6.38 5.83 1.12
C LYS A 155 7.32 5.19 0.12
N MET A 156 7.13 5.50 -1.16
CA MET A 156 7.96 4.97 -2.24
C MET A 156 9.42 5.35 -2.02
N ASN A 157 9.69 6.61 -1.68
CA ASN A 157 11.04 7.10 -1.38
C ASN A 157 11.66 6.43 -0.14
N CYS A 158 10.85 6.02 0.83
CA CYS A 158 11.31 5.37 2.04
C CYS A 158 11.67 3.88 1.85
N LEU A 159 11.22 3.23 0.78
CA LEU A 159 11.43 1.79 0.58
C LEU A 159 12.90 1.43 0.57
N ASP A 160 13.74 2.20 -0.12
CA ASP A 160 15.18 1.95 -0.17
C ASP A 160 15.83 1.99 1.21
N SER A 161 15.26 2.70 2.19
CA SER A 161 15.77 2.73 3.56
C SER A 161 15.37 1.49 4.38
N ILE A 162 14.33 0.77 3.95
CA ILE A 162 13.72 -0.34 4.70
C ILE A 162 14.15 -1.69 4.13
N ILE A 163 14.29 -1.81 2.81
CA ILE A 163 14.54 -3.09 2.12
C ILE A 163 15.83 -3.06 1.31
N ASP A 164 16.40 -4.23 1.08
CA ASP A 164 17.52 -4.41 0.17
C ASP A 164 17.01 -4.42 -1.27
N SER A 165 17.10 -3.28 -1.95
CA SER A 165 16.65 -3.10 -3.35
C SER A 165 17.62 -3.68 -4.39
N SER A 166 18.72 -4.32 -3.97
CA SER A 166 19.60 -5.05 -4.90
C SER A 166 18.95 -6.33 -5.45
N VAL A 167 17.92 -6.84 -4.76
CA VAL A 167 17.13 -8.00 -5.18
C VAL A 167 15.75 -7.51 -5.62
N PRO A 168 15.29 -7.82 -6.85
CA PRO A 168 13.97 -7.44 -7.30
C PRO A 168 12.86 -8.00 -6.42
N LEU A 169 11.83 -7.18 -6.17
CA LEU A 169 10.59 -7.60 -5.56
C LEU A 169 9.83 -8.52 -6.52
N THR A 170 9.29 -9.62 -6.00
CA THR A 170 8.35 -10.46 -6.75
C THR A 170 7.04 -9.72 -7.00
N ASN A 171 6.55 -8.96 -6.01
CA ASN A 171 5.35 -8.15 -6.15
C ASN A 171 5.42 -6.89 -5.25
N LEU A 172 5.14 -5.73 -5.84
CA LEU A 172 4.87 -4.50 -5.12
C LEU A 172 3.37 -4.20 -5.15
N GLN A 173 2.72 -4.28 -4.00
CA GLN A 173 1.30 -3.99 -3.84
C GLN A 173 1.07 -2.60 -3.27
N MET A 174 0.09 -1.89 -3.82
CA MET A 174 -0.36 -0.59 -3.32
C MET A 174 -1.86 -0.41 -3.51
N ASN A 175 -2.43 0.54 -2.78
CA ASN A 175 -3.79 1.04 -2.93
C ASN A 175 -3.72 2.51 -3.36
N VAL A 176 -4.41 2.91 -4.42
CA VAL A 176 -4.42 4.31 -4.86
C VAL A 176 -5.67 4.99 -4.30
N PRO A 177 -5.53 5.99 -3.40
CA PRO A 177 -6.68 6.68 -2.85
C PRO A 177 -7.41 7.48 -3.93
N ALA A 178 -8.73 7.57 -3.82
CA ALA A 178 -9.57 8.24 -4.83
C ALA A 178 -9.26 9.74 -5.00
N SER A 179 -8.71 10.38 -3.97
CA SER A 179 -8.30 11.79 -3.96
C SER A 179 -6.88 12.03 -4.48
N HIS A 180 -6.17 10.99 -4.94
CA HIS A 180 -4.79 11.16 -5.36
C HIS A 180 -4.70 11.81 -6.74
N ASP A 181 -3.85 12.84 -6.86
CA ASP A 181 -3.78 13.63 -8.09
C ASP A 181 -2.97 12.94 -9.20
N ARG A 182 -1.89 12.22 -8.86
CA ARG A 182 -0.98 11.53 -9.82
C ARG A 182 -0.12 10.47 -9.15
N ILE A 183 0.25 9.42 -9.88
CA ILE A 183 1.30 8.47 -9.46
C ILE A 183 2.57 8.80 -10.24
N VAL A 184 3.65 9.12 -9.52
CA VAL A 184 4.91 9.51 -10.15
C VAL A 184 5.74 8.24 -10.41
N ASP A 185 6.36 8.17 -11.58
CA ASP A 185 7.29 7.08 -11.89
C ASP A 185 8.44 7.06 -10.87
N HIS A 186 8.68 5.88 -10.28
CA HIS A 186 9.66 5.68 -9.22
C HIS A 186 10.54 4.48 -9.58
N PRO A 187 11.87 4.53 -9.34
CA PRO A 187 12.79 3.43 -9.69
C PRO A 187 12.37 2.07 -9.14
N MET A 188 11.69 2.04 -7.99
CA MET A 188 11.20 0.79 -7.40
C MET A 188 10.22 0.02 -8.30
N PHE A 189 9.52 0.67 -9.23
CA PHE A 189 8.67 -0.03 -10.21
C PHE A 189 9.47 -0.88 -11.19
N LEU A 190 10.69 -0.45 -11.54
CA LEU A 190 11.62 -1.25 -12.35
C LEU A 190 12.18 -2.44 -11.58
N HIS A 191 12.31 -2.30 -10.25
CA HIS A 191 12.81 -3.33 -9.37
C HIS A 191 11.71 -4.30 -8.91
N ALA A 192 10.50 -4.23 -9.45
CA ALA A 192 9.43 -5.16 -9.16
C ALA A 192 9.03 -5.96 -10.41
N ASP A 193 8.99 -7.29 -10.29
CA ASP A 193 8.51 -8.16 -11.37
C ASP A 193 7.02 -7.89 -11.67
N HIS A 194 6.24 -7.68 -10.61
CA HIS A 194 4.83 -7.37 -10.65
C HIS A 194 4.52 -6.14 -9.80
N VAL A 195 3.63 -5.29 -10.30
CA VAL A 195 3.04 -4.19 -9.54
C VAL A 195 1.54 -4.40 -9.46
N THR A 196 1.02 -4.60 -8.25
CA THR A 196 -0.42 -4.77 -7.99
C THR A 196 -1.02 -3.51 -7.40
N ILE A 197 -1.96 -2.91 -8.12
CA ILE A 197 -2.64 -1.68 -7.74
C ILE A 197 -4.07 -2.03 -7.40
N SER A 198 -4.43 -1.84 -6.14
CA SER A 198 -5.78 -1.99 -5.63
C SER A 198 -6.49 -0.66 -5.69
N ASN A 199 -7.78 -0.66 -6.03
CA ASN A 199 -8.58 0.52 -6.35
C ASN A 199 -8.07 1.24 -7.60
N GLN A 200 -8.94 1.34 -8.61
CA GLN A 200 -8.62 2.08 -9.83
C GLN A 200 -8.40 3.55 -9.49
N PRO A 201 -7.30 4.13 -9.99
CA PRO A 201 -7.15 5.57 -10.03
C PRO A 201 -8.33 6.21 -10.79
N LEU A 202 -8.64 7.47 -10.46
CA LEU A 202 -9.52 8.28 -11.30
C LEU A 202 -8.98 8.31 -12.75
N GLU A 203 -9.88 8.53 -13.72
CA GLU A 203 -9.54 8.52 -15.16
C GLU A 203 -8.37 9.45 -15.53
N ILE A 204 -8.15 10.50 -14.73
CA ILE A 204 -7.05 11.46 -14.86
C ILE A 204 -5.71 10.79 -14.57
N VAL A 205 -5.64 9.95 -13.53
CA VAL A 205 -4.43 9.27 -13.04
C VAL A 205 -4.14 7.98 -13.81
N PHE A 206 -5.12 7.44 -14.53
CA PHE A 206 -4.94 6.22 -15.32
C PHE A 206 -3.84 6.35 -16.38
N SER A 207 -3.63 7.55 -16.91
CA SER A 207 -2.56 7.79 -17.89
C SER A 207 -1.17 7.71 -17.26
N ASP A 208 -1.05 8.12 -16.00
CA ASP A 208 0.20 8.08 -15.24
C ASP A 208 0.65 6.64 -14.98
N LEU A 209 -0.30 5.70 -14.85
CA LEU A 209 0.01 4.28 -14.69
C LEU A 209 0.89 3.78 -15.83
N PHE A 210 0.57 4.16 -17.07
CA PHE A 210 1.36 3.75 -18.23
C PHE A 210 2.74 4.40 -18.30
N LEU A 211 3.15 5.21 -17.32
CA LEU A 211 4.55 5.62 -17.19
C LEU A 211 5.41 4.55 -16.52
N PHE A 212 4.80 3.59 -15.81
CA PHE A 212 5.56 2.57 -15.11
C PHE A 212 6.32 1.69 -16.08
N GLN A 213 7.57 1.42 -15.71
CA GLN A 213 8.46 0.55 -16.47
C GLN A 213 8.48 -0.88 -15.89
N ALA A 214 7.46 -1.24 -15.11
CA ALA A 214 7.28 -2.61 -14.61
C ALA A 214 6.92 -3.57 -15.75
N ASN A 215 7.40 -4.82 -15.65
CA ASN A 215 7.09 -5.85 -16.65
C ASN A 215 5.63 -6.29 -16.58
N THR A 216 5.09 -6.45 -15.38
CA THR A 216 3.68 -6.83 -15.20
C THR A 216 2.98 -5.87 -14.26
N VAL A 217 1.87 -5.29 -14.70
CA VAL A 217 1.01 -4.43 -13.87
C VAL A 217 -0.38 -5.03 -13.78
N VAL A 218 -0.87 -5.18 -12.55
CA VAL A 218 -2.20 -5.71 -12.26
C VAL A 218 -3.02 -4.63 -11.57
N ILE A 219 -4.14 -4.24 -12.18
CA ILE A 219 -5.11 -3.33 -11.55
C ILE A 219 -6.26 -4.19 -11.03
N ALA A 220 -6.25 -4.43 -9.73
CA ALA A 220 -7.24 -5.22 -9.01
C ALA A 220 -8.30 -4.29 -8.39
N ASN A 221 -9.55 -4.76 -8.34
CA ASN A 221 -10.69 -4.04 -7.75
C ASN A 221 -10.94 -2.65 -8.38
N PRO A 222 -11.51 -2.58 -9.59
CA PRO A 222 -11.99 -1.30 -10.11
C PRO A 222 -13.09 -0.74 -9.18
N PRO A 223 -13.11 0.56 -8.86
CA PRO A 223 -14.20 1.19 -8.15
C PRO A 223 -15.43 1.10 -9.03
N SER A 224 -16.54 0.81 -8.36
CA SER A 224 -17.84 0.57 -8.94
C SER A 224 -18.27 1.61 -9.98
N ALA A 225 -18.86 1.08 -11.06
CA ALA A 225 -19.84 1.70 -11.97
C ALA A 225 -19.37 2.52 -13.19
N HIS A 226 -18.08 2.78 -13.40
CA HIS A 226 -17.65 3.51 -14.61
C HIS A 226 -16.95 2.60 -15.62
N PHE A 227 -17.55 2.52 -16.81
CA PHE A 227 -16.99 1.88 -17.98
C PHE A 227 -15.57 2.41 -18.21
N LEU A 228 -14.58 1.53 -18.17
CA LEU A 228 -13.26 1.84 -18.70
C LEU A 228 -13.46 2.32 -20.14
N TYR A 229 -13.04 3.56 -20.43
CA TYR A 229 -12.95 4.05 -21.80
C TYR A 229 -11.80 3.30 -22.49
N PHE A 230 -12.07 2.08 -22.95
CA PHE A 230 -11.09 1.20 -23.58
C PHE A 230 -10.32 1.91 -24.69
N GLU A 231 -11.00 2.74 -25.48
CA GLU A 231 -10.39 3.58 -26.52
C GLU A 231 -9.28 4.48 -25.97
N LYS A 232 -9.53 5.15 -24.84
CA LYS A 232 -8.54 6.03 -24.18
C LYS A 232 -7.37 5.21 -23.62
N ILE A 233 -7.67 4.05 -23.03
CA ILE A 233 -6.64 3.16 -22.47
C ILE A 233 -5.69 2.67 -23.58
N ILE A 234 -6.27 2.19 -24.68
CA ILE A 234 -5.52 1.73 -25.85
C ILE A 234 -4.69 2.89 -26.40
N PHE A 235 -5.31 4.06 -26.56
CA PHE A 235 -4.61 5.25 -27.05
C PHE A 235 -3.39 5.60 -26.19
N VAL A 236 -3.57 5.76 -24.88
CA VAL A 236 -2.48 6.11 -23.95
C VAL A 236 -1.41 5.03 -23.90
N PHE A 237 -1.79 3.75 -23.95
CA PHE A 237 -0.81 2.66 -24.01
C PHE A 237 0.07 2.76 -25.27
N MET A 238 -0.56 3.08 -26.41
CA MET A 238 0.06 3.16 -27.73
C MET A 238 0.83 4.47 -27.99
N GLU A 239 0.69 5.51 -27.14
CA GLU A 239 1.40 6.78 -27.30
C GLU A 239 2.94 6.63 -27.27
N LYS A 240 3.45 5.61 -26.58
CA LYS A 240 4.88 5.32 -26.49
C LYS A 240 5.15 3.86 -26.78
N THR A 241 6.26 3.58 -27.44
CA THR A 241 6.75 2.21 -27.62
C THR A 241 7.03 1.57 -26.27
N ARG A 242 6.65 0.30 -26.12
CA ARG A 242 6.87 -0.48 -24.92
C ARG A 242 7.87 -1.59 -25.18
N PRO A 243 8.70 -1.97 -24.19
CA PRO A 243 9.49 -3.18 -24.28
C PRO A 243 8.61 -4.41 -24.52
N ILE A 244 9.14 -5.35 -25.29
CA ILE A 244 8.51 -6.66 -25.46
C ILE A 244 8.46 -7.38 -24.09
N GLY A 245 7.32 -7.99 -23.78
CA GLY A 245 7.07 -8.66 -22.51
C GLY A 245 6.30 -7.83 -21.49
N VAL A 246 6.08 -6.53 -21.74
CA VAL A 246 5.23 -5.69 -20.87
C VAL A 246 3.78 -6.18 -20.91
N ARG A 247 3.20 -6.40 -19.74
CA ARG A 247 1.84 -6.93 -19.52
C ARG A 247 1.05 -6.08 -18.55
N TRP A 248 -0.18 -5.79 -18.91
CA TRP A 248 -1.16 -5.11 -18.08
C TRP A 248 -2.40 -5.97 -17.98
N SER A 249 -2.86 -6.22 -16.76
CA SER A 249 -4.09 -6.96 -16.49
C SER A 249 -5.01 -6.11 -15.62
N ILE A 250 -6.16 -5.74 -16.18
CA ILE A 250 -7.11 -4.82 -15.55
C ILE A 250 -8.38 -5.61 -15.28
N LEU A 251 -8.79 -5.73 -14.02
CA LEU A 251 -10.07 -6.35 -13.67
C LEU A 251 -11.20 -5.43 -14.13
N ILE A 252 -12.19 -5.98 -14.83
CA ILE A 252 -13.31 -5.23 -15.41
C ILE A 252 -14.65 -5.85 -15.01
N TYR A 253 -15.70 -5.02 -14.94
CA TYR A 253 -17.05 -5.49 -14.64
C TYR A 253 -17.76 -6.13 -15.82
N ALA A 254 -17.49 -5.65 -17.04
CA ALA A 254 -18.16 -6.10 -18.25
C ALA A 254 -17.21 -6.05 -19.44
N LYS A 255 -17.32 -7.06 -20.31
CA LYS A 255 -16.67 -7.06 -21.62
C LYS A 255 -17.32 -6.05 -22.55
N LYS A 256 -16.51 -5.43 -23.40
CA LYS A 256 -16.97 -4.63 -24.54
C LYS A 256 -16.58 -5.38 -25.81
N ASP A 257 -17.45 -5.41 -26.81
CA ASP A 257 -17.07 -5.99 -28.10
C ASP A 257 -15.98 -5.10 -28.74
N LEU A 258 -14.75 -5.61 -28.85
CA LEU A 258 -13.63 -4.82 -29.36
C LEU A 258 -13.85 -4.37 -30.81
N THR A 259 -14.68 -5.06 -31.60
CA THR A 259 -15.02 -4.65 -32.99
C THR A 259 -15.83 -3.36 -33.06
N THR A 260 -16.41 -2.93 -31.94
CA THR A 260 -17.23 -1.72 -31.84
C THR A 260 -16.44 -0.49 -31.39
N LEU A 261 -15.15 -0.64 -31.10
CA LEU A 261 -14.29 0.46 -30.65
C LEU A 261 -14.01 1.44 -31.80
N VAL A 262 -14.11 2.74 -31.50
CA VAL A 262 -13.72 3.80 -32.43
C VAL A 262 -12.27 4.19 -32.14
N LEU A 263 -11.34 3.65 -32.93
CA LEU A 263 -9.92 3.92 -32.79
C LEU A 263 -9.47 5.02 -33.77
N PRO A 264 -8.46 5.84 -33.42
CA PRO A 264 -7.85 6.78 -34.35
C PRO A 264 -7.22 6.06 -35.56
N ASP A 265 -7.35 6.64 -36.75
CA ASP A 265 -6.75 6.11 -38.00
C ASP A 265 -5.23 5.92 -37.93
N ALA A 266 -4.57 6.59 -36.99
CA ALA A 266 -3.13 6.46 -36.74
C ALA A 266 -2.73 5.10 -36.13
N LEU A 267 -3.67 4.33 -35.58
CA LEU A 267 -3.42 3.00 -35.03
C LEU A 267 -3.57 1.95 -36.13
N ASP A 268 -2.47 1.25 -36.45
CA ASP A 268 -2.45 0.17 -37.44
C ASP A 268 -3.03 -1.12 -36.82
N VAL A 269 -4.31 -1.39 -37.11
CA VAL A 269 -5.03 -2.58 -36.65
C VAL A 269 -4.69 -3.76 -37.54
N ILE A 270 -3.98 -4.75 -36.99
CA ILE A 270 -3.57 -5.97 -37.69
C ILE A 270 -4.71 -7.00 -37.71
N GLU A 271 -5.36 -7.18 -36.56
CA GLU A 271 -6.41 -8.17 -36.36
C GLU A 271 -7.41 -7.66 -35.32
N ILE A 272 -8.70 -7.92 -35.54
CA ILE A 272 -9.75 -7.53 -34.61
C ILE A 272 -10.84 -8.59 -34.59
N SER A 273 -11.31 -8.91 -33.39
CA SER A 273 -12.39 -9.83 -33.09
C SER A 273 -13.15 -9.31 -31.86
N ARG A 274 -14.20 -10.01 -31.42
CA ARG A 274 -14.98 -9.56 -30.26
C ARG A 274 -14.17 -9.48 -28.97
N ASP A 275 -13.28 -10.45 -28.76
CA ASP A 275 -12.53 -10.61 -27.50
C ASP A 275 -11.03 -10.35 -27.61
N CYS A 276 -10.52 -10.13 -28.82
CA CYS A 276 -9.09 -9.92 -29.08
C CYS A 276 -8.85 -8.89 -30.18
N MET A 277 -7.85 -8.03 -30.00
CA MET A 277 -7.37 -7.05 -30.98
C MET A 277 -5.84 -7.03 -30.98
N LYS A 278 -5.23 -6.95 -32.17
CA LYS A 278 -3.80 -6.80 -32.36
C LYS A 278 -3.51 -5.50 -33.10
N LEU A 279 -2.64 -4.67 -32.51
CA LEU A 279 -2.21 -3.39 -33.04
C LEU A 279 -0.71 -3.44 -33.34
N ALA A 280 -0.25 -2.83 -34.43
CA ALA A 280 1.17 -2.67 -34.68
C ALA A 280 1.76 -1.59 -33.75
N MET A 281 2.89 -1.89 -33.10
CA MET A 281 3.65 -0.93 -32.30
C MET A 281 5.07 -0.84 -32.87
N GLY A 282 5.24 0.06 -33.84
CA GLY A 282 6.49 0.17 -34.60
C GLY A 282 6.73 -1.02 -35.54
N SER A 283 7.98 -1.25 -35.91
CA SER A 283 8.37 -2.33 -36.83
C SER A 283 8.44 -3.70 -36.15
N ASP A 284 8.82 -3.73 -34.87
CA ASP A 284 9.31 -4.96 -34.23
C ASP A 284 8.36 -5.53 -33.17
N ALA A 285 7.29 -4.80 -32.82
CA ALA A 285 6.34 -5.20 -31.79
C ALA A 285 4.88 -5.09 -32.24
N ILE A 286 4.04 -5.90 -31.60
CA ILE A 286 2.58 -5.81 -31.67
C ILE A 286 2.03 -5.70 -30.26
N VAL A 287 0.93 -4.96 -30.09
CA VAL A 287 0.17 -4.96 -28.85
C VAL A 287 -1.03 -5.86 -29.01
N VAL A 288 -1.15 -6.84 -28.12
CA VAL A 288 -2.27 -7.77 -28.06
C VAL A 288 -3.18 -7.35 -26.91
N LEU A 289 -4.42 -7.02 -27.24
CA LEU A 289 -5.49 -6.67 -26.33
C LEU A 289 -6.43 -7.87 -26.26
N GLN A 290 -6.69 -8.42 -25.08
CA GLN A 290 -7.51 -9.62 -24.95
C GLN A 290 -8.34 -9.64 -23.67
N PHE A 291 -9.61 -10.03 -23.78
CA PHE A 291 -10.42 -10.37 -22.61
C PHE A 291 -10.22 -11.84 -22.19
N SER A 292 -10.08 -12.07 -20.89
CA SER A 292 -10.07 -13.41 -20.28
C SER A 292 -11.03 -13.49 -19.10
N GLU A 293 -11.74 -14.60 -18.98
CA GLU A 293 -12.61 -14.86 -17.83
C GLU A 293 -11.95 -15.87 -16.89
N THR A 294 -12.03 -15.60 -15.60
CA THR A 294 -11.51 -16.44 -14.52
C THR A 294 -12.54 -16.52 -13.40
N HIS A 295 -12.32 -17.39 -12.41
CA HIS A 295 -13.19 -17.45 -11.23
C HIS A 295 -13.23 -16.13 -10.44
N SER A 296 -12.23 -15.26 -10.58
CA SER A 296 -12.11 -13.98 -9.87
C SER A 296 -12.72 -12.81 -10.65
N GLY A 297 -13.19 -13.04 -11.88
CA GLY A 297 -13.84 -12.04 -12.71
C GLY A 297 -13.33 -12.01 -14.15
N THR A 298 -13.74 -10.96 -14.87
CA THR A 298 -13.31 -10.69 -16.24
C THR A 298 -12.11 -9.76 -16.22
N TRP A 299 -11.09 -10.07 -17.00
CA TRP A 299 -9.86 -9.29 -17.11
C TRP A 299 -9.68 -8.77 -18.53
N PHE A 300 -9.28 -7.51 -18.65
CA PHE A 300 -8.76 -6.90 -19.87
C PHE A 300 -7.24 -6.92 -19.81
N ASN A 301 -6.62 -7.66 -20.72
CA ASN A 301 -5.18 -7.82 -20.79
C ASN A 301 -4.62 -7.03 -21.98
N ILE A 302 -3.48 -6.38 -21.76
CA ILE A 302 -2.70 -5.68 -22.77
C ILE A 302 -1.28 -6.22 -22.69
N GLU A 303 -0.77 -6.80 -23.77
CA GLU A 303 0.58 -7.37 -23.81
C GLU A 303 1.35 -6.84 -25.02
N THR A 304 2.62 -6.47 -24.82
CA THR A 304 3.52 -6.12 -25.93
C THR A 304 4.32 -7.37 -26.35
N CYS A 305 4.08 -7.85 -27.56
CA CYS A 305 4.64 -9.07 -28.11
C CYS A 305 5.62 -8.77 -29.25
N PRO A 306 6.59 -9.67 -29.54
CA PRO A 306 7.41 -9.53 -30.74
C PRO A 306 6.54 -9.66 -31.99
N ARG A 307 6.79 -8.81 -32.99
CA ARG A 307 6.19 -8.96 -34.32
C ARG A 307 6.90 -10.12 -35.00
N ILE A 308 6.23 -11.26 -35.10
CA ILE A 308 6.75 -12.39 -35.88
C ILE A 308 6.66 -11.98 -37.36
N SER A 309 7.77 -11.57 -37.95
CA SER A 309 7.87 -11.49 -39.40
C SER A 309 7.69 -12.91 -39.92
N LYS A 310 6.65 -13.14 -40.72
CA LYS A 310 6.67 -14.28 -41.62
C LYS A 310 7.83 -13.99 -42.57
N ASN A 311 8.98 -14.62 -42.32
CA ASN A 311 10.06 -14.59 -43.30
C ASN A 311 9.47 -15.06 -44.64
N PRO A 312 9.65 -14.28 -45.73
CA PRO A 312 9.06 -14.57 -47.03
C PRO A 312 9.53 -15.89 -47.62
#